data_AF-A0A4Q0YY19-F1
#
_entry.id   AF-A0A4Q0YY19-F1
#
_cell.length_a   1.000
_cell.length_b   1.000
_cell.length_c   1.000
_cell.angle_alpha   90.00
_cell.angle_beta   90.00
_cell.angle_gamma   90.00
#
_symmetry.space_group_name_H-M   'P 1'
#
loop_
_entity.id
_entity.type
_entity.pdbx_description
1 polymer ?
#
loop_
_entity_poly.entity_id
_entity_poly.type
_entity_poly.pdbx_seq_one_letter_code
_entity_poly.pdbx_strand_id
1 'polypeptide(L)'
;MNLSDFDKTEYSGLYISKAAHPTFGKKYIARFQYNKKRYVKVLGYTKKDNLTKKTALTLMQKFKDSIVVEKEEETVKTPITEKNFDKKYQELYEENKNLKTILGDFKDLDPETLRDGIQKIYDLEELKKYQIELIKLQNYLESENKRMIILFEGRDASGKGGAIRRITRYMNNKHYRVVALGKPTETQRNQWFLQRYIQHFPTGGEMVLFDRSWYNRAMVEPIFGFCTKEEYEIFMEDVVNFEQDLVRQGMILIKLYFSVSKDEQKRRFDRRINDPLRQWKFSEVDMQAQDLWSEFSEKKYEMLRRTSSRAAPWHIVRSDDKHKARLEAMKIILNSVDYDGRNYALNFDADENINISVQKELMQMRKTADY
;
A
#
# COMPACT_ATOMS: atom_id res chain seq x y z
N MET A 1 22.65 6.17 -10.44
CA MET A 1 23.85 6.75 -11.08
C MET A 1 24.92 5.67 -11.13
N ASN A 2 25.34 5.23 -12.32
CA ASN A 2 26.28 4.11 -12.46
C ASN A 2 27.73 4.60 -12.36
N LEU A 3 28.60 3.89 -11.62
CA LEU A 3 29.97 4.35 -11.40
C LEU A 3 30.90 4.10 -12.58
N SER A 4 30.50 3.21 -13.49
CA SER A 4 31.18 2.93 -14.76
C SER A 4 31.37 4.18 -15.63
N ASP A 5 30.52 5.19 -15.41
CA ASP A 5 30.40 6.38 -16.26
C ASP A 5 31.32 7.52 -15.79
N PHE A 6 32.14 7.28 -14.77
CA PHE A 6 32.99 8.27 -14.12
C PHE A 6 34.45 7.81 -14.04
N ASP A 7 35.37 8.75 -14.25
CA ASP A 7 36.79 8.56 -14.04
C ASP A 7 37.17 8.94 -12.61
N LYS A 8 38.07 8.14 -12.01
CA LYS A 8 38.70 8.48 -10.72
C LYS A 8 39.65 9.65 -10.92
N THR A 9 39.58 10.63 -10.04
CA THR A 9 40.63 11.65 -9.96
C THR A 9 41.76 11.17 -9.04
N GLU A 10 42.84 11.94 -8.96
CA GLU A 10 43.94 11.73 -7.99
C GLU A 10 43.48 11.80 -6.52
N TYR A 11 42.31 12.37 -6.25
CA TYR A 11 41.77 12.50 -4.90
C TYR A 11 40.76 11.41 -4.58
N SER A 12 41.04 10.66 -3.51
CA SER A 12 40.17 9.56 -3.07
C SER A 12 38.76 10.06 -2.74
N GLY A 13 37.81 9.55 -3.50
CA GLY A 13 36.39 9.87 -3.38
C GLY A 13 35.90 11.01 -4.26
N LEU A 14 36.74 11.61 -5.11
CA LEU A 14 36.33 12.59 -6.12
C LEU A 14 36.39 11.96 -7.52
N TYR A 15 35.30 12.09 -8.26
CA TYR A 15 35.16 11.53 -9.60
C TYR A 15 34.60 12.56 -10.58
N ILE A 16 34.93 12.41 -11.86
CA ILE A 16 34.45 13.27 -12.94
C ILE A 16 33.80 12.41 -14.03
N SER A 17 32.69 12.87 -14.63
CA SER A 17 32.02 12.11 -15.69
C SER A 17 32.91 11.97 -16.92
N LYS A 18 32.88 10.78 -17.53
CA LYS A 18 33.57 10.50 -18.81
C LYS A 18 32.97 11.35 -19.93
N ALA A 19 31.64 11.32 -20.03
CA ALA A 19 30.88 12.14 -20.98
C ALA A 19 30.72 13.58 -20.48
N ALA A 20 30.81 14.54 -21.41
CA ALA A 20 30.54 15.95 -21.16
C ALA A 20 29.16 16.32 -21.70
N HIS A 21 28.33 16.98 -20.90
CA HIS A 21 27.07 17.52 -21.40
C HIS A 21 27.33 18.74 -22.30
N PRO A 22 26.65 18.90 -23.45
CA PRO A 22 26.90 20.00 -24.40
C PRO A 22 26.85 21.38 -23.72
N THR A 23 25.79 21.62 -22.94
CA THR A 23 25.52 22.87 -22.24
C THR A 23 26.26 23.01 -20.90
N PHE A 24 26.37 21.94 -20.12
CA PHE A 24 26.80 22.02 -18.72
C PHE A 24 28.25 21.58 -18.49
N GLY A 25 28.85 20.85 -19.43
CA GLY A 25 30.21 20.32 -19.31
C GLY A 25 30.26 19.00 -18.54
N LYS A 26 31.45 18.63 -18.05
CA LYS A 26 31.66 17.41 -17.26
C LYS A 26 31.16 17.60 -15.84
N LYS A 27 30.68 16.53 -15.24
CA LYS A 27 30.06 16.51 -13.92
C LYS A 27 31.02 16.00 -12.86
N TYR A 28 31.22 16.74 -11.78
CA TYR A 28 31.96 16.27 -10.61
C TYR A 28 31.02 15.63 -9.59
N ILE A 29 31.43 14.50 -9.02
CA ILE A 29 30.74 13.83 -7.92
C ILE A 29 31.72 13.49 -6.80
N ALA A 30 31.25 13.60 -5.57
CA ALA A 30 31.90 13.07 -4.39
C ALA A 30 31.26 11.73 -4.01
N ARG A 31 32.08 10.72 -3.71
CA ARG A 31 31.66 9.43 -3.17
C ARG A 31 32.65 8.90 -2.16
N PHE A 32 32.18 8.60 -0.96
CA PHE A 32 32.99 7.98 0.09
C PHE A 32 32.12 7.12 1.01
N GLN A 33 32.76 6.31 1.85
CA GLN A 33 32.10 5.48 2.85
C GLN A 33 32.48 5.99 4.23
N TYR A 34 31.50 6.16 5.11
CA TYR A 34 31.69 6.56 6.50
C TYR A 34 30.65 5.81 7.37
N ASN A 35 31.06 5.24 8.51
CA ASN A 35 30.20 4.45 9.40
C ASN A 35 29.35 3.37 8.69
N LYS A 36 29.98 2.59 7.80
CA LYS A 36 29.32 1.53 6.99
C LYS A 36 28.18 2.02 6.07
N LYS A 37 27.95 3.32 5.95
CA LYS A 37 27.03 3.94 4.97
C LYS A 37 27.82 4.56 3.80
N ARG A 38 27.26 4.50 2.60
CA ARG A 38 27.87 5.06 1.38
C ARG A 38 27.19 6.39 1.03
N TYR A 39 27.98 7.43 0.82
CA TYR A 39 27.51 8.77 0.48
C TYR A 39 27.90 9.10 -0.96
N VAL A 40 26.98 9.70 -1.71
CA VAL A 40 27.21 10.18 -3.08
C VAL A 40 26.55 11.55 -3.25
N LYS A 41 27.28 12.55 -3.74
CA LYS A 41 26.74 13.88 -4.03
C LYS A 41 27.30 14.44 -5.33
N VAL A 42 26.43 15.06 -6.11
CA VAL A 42 26.82 15.85 -7.28
C VAL A 42 27.33 17.19 -6.79
N LEU A 43 28.57 17.54 -7.15
CA LEU A 43 29.20 18.79 -6.71
C LEU A 43 28.92 19.95 -7.67
N GLY A 44 28.73 19.65 -8.96
CA GLY A 44 28.45 20.63 -10.00
C GLY A 44 29.07 20.22 -11.34
N TYR A 45 29.05 21.14 -12.30
CA TYR A 45 29.51 20.93 -13.66
C TYR A 45 30.57 21.94 -14.10
N THR A 46 31.49 21.51 -14.98
CA THR A 46 32.65 22.32 -15.37
C THR A 46 32.29 23.59 -16.12
N LYS A 47 31.25 23.60 -16.98
CA LYS A 47 30.84 24.80 -17.73
C LYS A 47 29.77 25.60 -17.01
N LYS A 48 28.74 24.93 -16.48
CA LYS A 48 27.58 25.60 -15.85
C LYS A 48 28.00 26.39 -14.60
N ASP A 49 28.81 25.75 -13.76
CA ASP A 49 29.15 26.28 -12.43
C ASP A 49 30.61 26.78 -12.39
N ASN A 50 31.25 26.90 -13.56
CA ASN A 50 32.67 27.20 -13.76
C ASN A 50 33.58 26.39 -12.81
N LEU A 51 33.24 25.11 -12.62
CA LEU A 51 33.79 24.31 -11.54
C LEU A 51 35.15 23.71 -11.91
N THR A 52 36.19 24.19 -11.25
CA THR A 52 37.56 23.63 -11.36
C THR A 52 37.75 22.43 -10.43
N LYS A 53 38.78 21.61 -10.69
CA LYS A 53 39.15 20.48 -9.82
C LYS A 53 39.43 20.92 -8.37
N LYS A 54 40.03 22.10 -8.18
CA LYS A 54 40.32 22.68 -6.85
C LYS A 54 39.04 23.07 -6.13
N THR A 55 38.12 23.73 -6.81
CA THR A 55 36.81 24.10 -6.24
C THR A 55 35.96 22.85 -5.94
N ALA A 56 35.98 21.85 -6.82
CA ALA A 56 35.32 20.57 -6.59
C ALA A 56 35.90 19.83 -5.38
N LEU A 57 37.23 19.89 -5.16
CA LEU A 57 37.84 19.33 -3.95
C LEU A 57 37.33 20.05 -2.70
N THR A 58 37.28 21.38 -2.69
CA THR A 58 36.74 22.15 -1.57
C THR A 58 35.27 21.79 -1.30
N LEU A 59 34.46 21.61 -2.34
CA LEU A 59 33.06 21.18 -2.21
C LEU A 59 32.93 19.74 -1.70
N MET A 60 33.81 18.83 -2.14
CA MET A 60 33.88 17.48 -1.60
C MET A 60 34.26 17.51 -0.12
N GLN A 61 35.23 18.34 0.28
CA GLN A 61 35.65 18.44 1.67
C GLN A 61 34.51 19.00 2.52
N LYS A 62 33.87 20.10 2.10
CA LYS A 62 32.66 20.62 2.75
C LYS A 62 31.54 19.58 2.88
N PHE A 63 31.38 18.72 1.88
CA PHE A 63 30.40 17.63 1.94
C PHE A 63 30.84 16.49 2.87
N LYS A 64 32.12 16.13 2.91
CA LYS A 64 32.64 15.17 3.90
C LYS A 64 32.47 15.71 5.31
N ASP A 65 32.85 16.96 5.52
CA ASP A 65 32.71 17.66 6.80
C ASP A 65 31.23 17.77 7.18
N SER A 66 30.31 18.05 6.26
CA SER A 66 28.87 18.06 6.58
C SER A 66 28.34 16.70 7.02
N ILE A 67 28.89 15.59 6.52
CA ILE A 67 28.48 14.23 6.92
C ILE A 67 29.15 13.81 8.25
N VAL A 68 30.38 14.25 8.49
CA VAL A 68 31.07 14.02 9.77
C VAL A 68 30.42 14.87 10.87
N VAL A 69 30.11 16.14 10.58
CA VAL A 69 29.41 17.09 11.45
C VAL A 69 27.93 16.73 11.62
N GLU A 70 27.22 16.24 10.60
CA GLU A 70 25.85 15.70 10.79
C GLU A 70 25.83 14.60 11.85
N LYS A 71 26.92 13.82 12.00
CA LYS A 71 26.99 12.81 13.05
C LYS A 71 27.61 13.29 14.35
N GLU A 72 28.51 14.27 14.35
CA GLU A 72 28.83 14.98 15.58
C GLU A 72 27.62 15.78 16.09
N GLU A 73 26.66 16.19 15.26
CA GLU A 73 25.35 16.76 15.65
C GLU A 73 24.26 15.69 15.88
N GLU A 74 24.40 14.46 15.36
CA GLU A 74 23.58 13.30 15.77
C GLU A 74 24.13 12.58 17.03
N THR A 75 25.39 12.80 17.43
CA THR A 75 26.01 12.20 18.63
C THR A 75 26.36 13.20 19.73
N VAL A 76 26.61 14.46 19.40
CA VAL A 76 26.30 15.57 20.30
C VAL A 76 24.82 15.79 20.08
N LYS A 77 23.99 15.30 21.03
CA LYS A 77 22.72 15.95 21.31
C LYS A 77 22.99 17.43 21.18
N THR A 78 22.50 18.09 20.12
CA THR A 78 22.47 19.56 20.08
C THR A 78 22.10 19.96 21.50
N PRO A 79 22.94 20.73 22.24
CA PRO A 79 22.51 21.15 23.56
C PRO A 79 21.14 21.73 23.28
N ILE A 80 20.17 21.16 23.97
CA ILE A 80 18.85 21.70 24.01
C ILE A 80 19.09 23.13 24.51
N THR A 81 19.30 24.08 23.59
CA THR A 81 19.31 25.47 23.96
C THR A 81 17.88 25.70 24.40
N GLU A 82 17.71 26.30 25.58
CA GLU A 82 16.38 26.54 26.17
C GLU A 82 15.40 27.01 25.09
N LYS A 83 15.85 27.88 24.17
CA LYS A 83 15.11 28.36 22.99
C LYS A 83 14.59 27.31 21.98
N ASN A 84 15.33 26.26 21.64
CA ASN A 84 14.90 25.26 20.65
C ASN A 84 14.06 24.15 21.28
N PHE A 85 14.32 23.81 22.56
CA PHE A 85 13.33 23.05 23.34
C PHE A 85 12.06 23.85 23.44
N ASP A 86 12.17 25.11 23.85
CA ASP A 86 11.03 26.00 23.99
C ASP A 86 10.29 26.07 22.69
N LYS A 87 10.91 26.29 21.53
CA LYS A 87 10.12 26.38 20.29
C LYS A 87 9.30 25.11 20.00
N LYS A 88 9.91 23.93 20.05
CA LYS A 88 9.20 22.66 19.80
C LYS A 88 8.23 22.30 20.92
N TYR A 89 8.58 22.61 22.16
CA TYR A 89 7.75 22.44 23.34
C TYR A 89 6.55 23.39 23.32
N GLN A 90 6.74 24.64 22.88
CA GLN A 90 5.71 25.66 22.71
C GLN A 90 4.81 25.31 21.53
N GLU A 91 5.35 24.81 20.41
CA GLU A 91 4.54 24.27 19.32
C GLU A 91 3.68 23.09 19.81
N LEU A 92 4.27 22.13 20.53
CA LEU A 92 3.54 21.00 21.12
C LEU A 92 2.56 21.45 22.22
N TYR A 93 2.89 22.48 23.00
CA TYR A 93 2.08 23.00 24.09
C TYR A 93 0.88 23.77 23.56
N GLU A 94 1.06 24.62 22.55
CA GLU A 94 -0.03 25.31 21.86
C GLU A 94 -0.90 24.33 21.07
N GLU A 95 -0.31 23.32 20.44
CA GLU A 95 -1.08 22.23 19.83
C GLU A 95 -1.88 21.45 20.88
N ASN A 96 -1.28 21.10 22.03
CA ASN A 96 -1.95 20.41 23.13
C ASN A 96 -3.04 21.28 23.78
N LYS A 97 -2.81 22.59 23.91
CA LYS A 97 -3.77 23.57 24.42
C LYS A 97 -4.94 23.75 23.46
N ASN A 98 -4.68 23.85 22.15
CA ASN A 98 -5.71 23.87 21.11
C ASN A 98 -6.50 22.55 21.07
N LEU A 99 -5.82 21.41 21.21
CA LEU A 99 -6.49 20.11 21.32
C LEU A 99 -7.36 20.05 22.59
N LYS A 100 -6.87 20.56 23.73
CA LYS A 100 -7.65 20.64 24.97
C LYS A 100 -8.86 21.57 24.86
N THR A 101 -8.74 22.72 24.19
CA THR A 101 -9.90 23.60 23.96
C THR A 101 -10.91 22.98 22.99
N ILE A 102 -10.45 22.23 21.98
CA ILE A 102 -11.32 21.47 21.07
C ILE A 102 -12.00 20.29 21.80
N LEU A 103 -11.27 19.60 22.68
CA LEU A 103 -11.76 18.44 23.44
C LEU A 103 -12.67 18.82 24.61
N GLY A 104 -12.75 20.10 25.00
CA GLY A 104 -13.52 20.55 26.16
C GLY A 104 -13.01 19.95 27.47
N ASP A 105 -13.91 19.58 28.38
CA ASP A 105 -13.55 18.80 29.57
C ASP A 105 -13.31 17.33 29.16
N PHE A 106 -12.12 17.06 28.63
CA PHE A 106 -11.69 15.72 28.24
C PHE A 106 -11.73 14.69 29.39
N LYS A 107 -11.93 15.16 30.64
CA LYS A 107 -12.13 14.33 31.83
C LYS A 107 -13.51 13.67 31.88
N ASP A 108 -14.50 14.21 31.16
CA ASP A 108 -15.84 13.64 31.04
C ASP A 108 -15.96 12.64 29.87
N LEU A 109 -14.92 12.54 29.03
CA LEU A 109 -14.86 11.55 27.97
C LEU A 109 -14.48 10.20 28.53
N ASP A 110 -15.17 9.17 28.07
CA ASP A 110 -14.82 7.78 28.33
C ASP A 110 -13.32 7.53 27.99
N PRO A 111 -12.50 7.07 28.96
CA PRO A 111 -11.06 6.88 28.76
C PRO A 111 -10.71 5.91 27.62
N GLU A 112 -11.57 4.93 27.35
CA GLU A 112 -11.39 3.99 26.25
C GLU A 112 -11.58 4.71 24.90
N THR A 113 -12.63 5.52 24.76
CA THR A 113 -12.87 6.37 23.59
C THR A 113 -11.69 7.32 23.30
N LEU A 114 -11.10 7.91 24.34
CA LEU A 114 -9.93 8.78 24.19
C LEU A 114 -8.70 8.00 23.70
N ARG A 115 -8.44 6.82 24.28
CA ARG A 115 -7.34 5.94 23.86
C ARG A 115 -7.50 5.51 22.39
N ASP A 116 -8.70 5.11 22.00
CA ASP A 116 -9.03 4.72 20.62
C ASP A 116 -8.82 5.88 19.64
N GLY A 117 -9.22 7.09 20.03
CA GLY A 117 -9.02 8.30 19.23
C GLY A 117 -7.54 8.61 19.01
N ILE A 118 -6.75 8.56 20.08
CA ILE A 118 -5.29 8.79 20.03
C ILE A 118 -4.61 7.72 19.18
N GLN A 119 -4.91 6.43 19.42
CA GLN A 119 -4.32 5.32 18.67
C GLN A 119 -4.60 5.48 17.17
N LYS A 120 -5.82 5.86 16.81
CA LYS A 120 -6.20 6.11 15.41
C LYS A 120 -5.39 7.24 14.76
N ILE A 121 -4.95 8.25 15.50
CA ILE A 121 -4.07 9.31 14.97
C ILE A 121 -2.69 8.72 14.68
N TYR A 122 -2.11 8.00 15.63
CA TYR A 122 -0.81 7.34 15.45
C TYR A 122 -0.82 6.33 14.29
N ASP A 123 -1.85 5.50 14.20
CA ASP A 123 -2.07 4.57 13.10
C ASP A 123 -2.06 5.28 11.74
N LEU A 124 -2.78 6.41 11.63
CA LEU A 124 -2.81 7.19 10.40
C LEU A 124 -1.46 7.83 10.06
N GLU A 125 -0.69 8.23 11.08
CA GLU A 125 0.65 8.77 10.91
C GLU A 125 1.63 7.70 10.41
N GLU A 126 1.53 6.48 10.92
CA GLU A 126 2.35 5.35 10.48
C GLU A 126 2.14 5.05 9.00
N LEU A 127 0.88 5.04 8.54
CA LEU A 127 0.54 4.77 7.13
C LEU A 127 1.13 5.80 6.16
N LYS A 128 1.36 7.05 6.59
CA LYS A 128 1.87 8.12 5.70
C LYS A 128 3.16 7.74 5.00
N LYS A 129 4.06 7.05 5.70
CA LYS A 129 5.35 6.62 5.14
C LYS A 129 5.16 5.67 3.96
N TYR A 130 4.22 4.74 4.06
CA TYR A 130 3.87 3.80 2.98
C TYR A 130 3.04 4.47 1.88
N GLN A 131 2.23 5.47 2.22
CA GLN A 131 1.50 6.25 1.23
C GLN A 131 2.43 7.10 0.35
N ILE A 132 3.53 7.62 0.89
CA ILE A 132 4.59 8.26 0.09
C ILE A 132 5.17 7.26 -0.91
N GLU A 133 5.42 6.03 -0.48
CA GLU A 133 5.90 4.98 -1.37
C GLU A 133 4.87 4.57 -2.43
N LEU A 134 3.56 4.60 -2.13
CA LEU A 134 2.50 4.38 -3.12
C LEU A 134 2.49 5.45 -4.22
N ILE A 135 2.82 6.70 -3.87
CA ILE A 135 2.96 7.77 -4.86
C ILE A 135 4.17 7.49 -5.79
N LYS A 136 5.30 7.03 -5.23
CA LYS A 136 6.47 6.63 -6.03
C LYS A 136 6.15 5.45 -6.95
N LEU A 137 5.45 4.44 -6.43
CA LEU A 137 4.95 3.32 -7.21
C LEU A 137 4.06 3.81 -8.35
N GLN A 138 3.10 4.71 -8.09
CA GLN A 138 2.22 5.26 -9.11
C GLN A 138 3.01 5.96 -10.23
N ASN A 139 3.95 6.83 -9.86
CA ASN A 139 4.81 7.52 -10.83
C ASN A 139 5.64 6.53 -11.67
N TYR A 140 6.12 5.45 -11.05
CA TYR A 140 6.84 4.40 -11.75
C TYR A 140 5.96 3.63 -12.74
N LEU A 141 4.71 3.29 -12.35
CA LEU A 141 3.77 2.66 -13.27
C LEU A 141 3.54 3.54 -14.49
N GLU A 142 3.40 4.85 -14.30
CA GLU A 142 3.24 5.84 -15.36
C GLU A 142 4.47 5.92 -16.27
N SER A 143 5.67 6.10 -15.72
CA SER A 143 6.90 6.22 -16.52
C SER A 143 7.21 4.97 -17.33
N GLU A 144 6.93 3.80 -16.76
CA GLU A 144 7.21 2.49 -17.37
C GLU A 144 6.01 1.91 -18.12
N ASN A 145 4.93 2.69 -18.28
CA ASN A 145 3.71 2.32 -18.99
C ASN A 145 3.12 0.97 -18.52
N LYS A 146 3.21 0.68 -17.21
CA LYS A 146 2.76 -0.58 -16.60
C LYS A 146 1.28 -0.53 -16.28
N ARG A 147 0.63 -1.69 -16.27
CA ARG A 147 -0.81 -1.84 -15.99
C ARG A 147 -0.98 -2.62 -14.70
N MET A 148 -1.73 -2.09 -13.73
CA MET A 148 -1.95 -2.77 -12.45
C MET A 148 -3.44 -2.92 -12.15
N ILE A 149 -3.83 -4.13 -11.74
CA ILE A 149 -5.16 -4.47 -11.21
C ILE A 149 -5.00 -4.99 -9.79
N ILE A 150 -5.80 -4.47 -8.86
CA ILE A 150 -5.83 -4.93 -7.48
C ILE A 150 -7.27 -5.32 -7.14
N LEU A 151 -7.49 -6.59 -6.85
CA LEU A 151 -8.79 -7.12 -6.42
C LEU A 151 -8.88 -7.10 -4.90
N PHE A 152 -9.93 -6.47 -4.38
CA PHE A 152 -10.28 -6.52 -2.97
C PHE A 152 -11.51 -7.42 -2.82
N GLU A 153 -11.29 -8.63 -2.35
CA GLU A 153 -12.32 -9.58 -1.96
C GLU A 153 -12.31 -9.82 -0.46
N GLY A 154 -13.36 -10.48 0.04
CA GLY A 154 -13.56 -10.74 1.45
C GLY A 154 -15.00 -10.54 1.87
N ARG A 155 -15.33 -11.06 3.06
CA ARG A 155 -16.67 -10.96 3.65
C ARG A 155 -17.15 -9.52 3.79
N ASP A 156 -18.44 -9.33 3.94
CA ASP A 156 -18.97 -8.03 4.33
C ASP A 156 -18.43 -7.60 5.69
N ALA A 157 -18.28 -6.29 5.85
CA ALA A 157 -17.62 -5.68 6.99
C ALA A 157 -16.14 -6.05 7.25
N SER A 158 -15.47 -6.81 6.37
CA SER A 158 -14.03 -7.13 6.49
C SER A 158 -13.09 -5.93 6.40
N GLY A 159 -13.48 -4.83 5.74
CA GLY A 159 -12.72 -3.57 5.75
C GLY A 159 -12.14 -3.13 4.40
N LYS A 160 -12.44 -3.84 3.31
CA LYS A 160 -12.02 -3.57 1.92
C LYS A 160 -12.06 -2.09 1.53
N GLY A 161 -13.25 -1.47 1.48
CA GLY A 161 -13.39 -0.06 1.11
C GLY A 161 -12.66 0.91 2.05
N GLY A 162 -12.42 0.52 3.31
CA GLY A 162 -11.59 1.29 4.23
C GLY A 162 -10.11 1.24 3.87
N ALA A 163 -9.62 0.09 3.40
CA ALA A 163 -8.27 -0.09 2.90
C ALA A 163 -8.06 0.66 1.58
N ILE A 164 -8.97 0.52 0.62
CA ILE A 164 -8.94 1.25 -0.66
C ILE A 164 -8.83 2.75 -0.41
N ARG A 165 -9.69 3.33 0.44
CA ARG A 165 -9.65 4.76 0.80
C ARG A 165 -8.34 5.21 1.44
N ARG A 166 -7.59 4.32 2.08
CA ARG A 166 -6.30 4.66 2.70
C ARG A 166 -5.17 4.54 1.69
N ILE A 167 -5.21 3.53 0.84
CA ILE A 167 -4.27 3.35 -0.28
C ILE A 167 -4.34 4.57 -1.21
N THR A 168 -5.53 4.95 -1.65
CA THR A 168 -5.72 6.00 -2.66
C THR A 168 -5.70 7.43 -2.12
N ARG A 169 -5.60 7.62 -0.79
CA ARG A 169 -5.84 8.92 -0.12
C ARG A 169 -5.03 10.09 -0.69
N TYR A 170 -3.78 9.85 -1.07
CA TYR A 170 -2.85 10.88 -1.56
C TYR A 170 -2.37 10.61 -2.99
N MET A 171 -2.92 9.59 -3.66
CA MET A 171 -2.54 9.25 -5.03
C MET A 171 -3.17 10.25 -6.01
N ASN A 172 -2.54 10.43 -7.17
CA ASN A 172 -3.09 11.23 -8.25
C ASN A 172 -4.27 10.49 -8.89
N ASN A 173 -5.47 11.05 -8.80
CA ASN A 173 -6.72 10.46 -9.30
C ASN A 173 -6.78 10.31 -10.84
N LYS A 174 -5.85 10.92 -11.58
CA LYS A 174 -5.73 10.72 -13.03
C LYS A 174 -5.16 9.36 -13.42
N HIS A 175 -4.40 8.71 -12.52
CA HIS A 175 -3.69 7.46 -12.81
C HIS A 175 -4.14 6.31 -11.90
N TYR A 176 -5.25 6.48 -11.18
CA TYR A 176 -5.94 5.36 -10.55
C TYR A 176 -7.45 5.45 -10.73
N ARG A 177 -8.13 4.30 -10.77
CA ARG A 177 -9.59 4.20 -10.72
C ARG A 177 -10.01 3.20 -9.67
N VAL A 178 -11.09 3.52 -8.96
CA VAL A 178 -11.77 2.57 -8.07
C VAL A 178 -13.04 2.10 -8.77
N VAL A 179 -13.16 0.80 -8.95
CA VAL A 179 -14.29 0.16 -9.62
C VAL A 179 -15.10 -0.59 -8.57
N ALA A 180 -16.33 -0.14 -8.35
CA ALA A 180 -17.29 -0.76 -7.44
C ALA A 180 -18.59 -1.02 -8.21
N LEU A 181 -18.67 -2.17 -8.87
CA LEU A 181 -19.81 -2.53 -9.70
C LEU A 181 -20.97 -3.04 -8.86
N GLY A 182 -22.17 -2.50 -9.11
CA GLY A 182 -23.41 -3.00 -8.52
C GLY A 182 -23.93 -4.27 -9.22
N LYS A 183 -25.16 -4.65 -8.86
CA LYS A 183 -25.90 -5.76 -9.49
C LYS A 183 -25.89 -5.61 -11.02
N PRO A 184 -25.63 -6.68 -11.79
CA PRO A 184 -25.65 -6.60 -13.25
C PRO A 184 -27.04 -6.22 -13.77
N THR A 185 -27.08 -5.37 -14.80
CA THR A 185 -28.29 -5.08 -15.57
C THR A 185 -28.78 -6.33 -16.30
N GLU A 186 -30.02 -6.32 -16.80
CA GLU A 186 -30.54 -7.43 -17.61
C GLU A 186 -29.67 -7.73 -18.83
N THR A 187 -29.21 -6.70 -19.53
CA THR A 187 -28.25 -6.85 -20.63
C THR A 187 -26.94 -7.48 -20.15
N GLN A 188 -26.38 -7.01 -19.03
CA GLN A 188 -25.12 -7.56 -18.49
C GLN A 188 -25.25 -9.01 -18.02
N ARG A 189 -26.42 -9.45 -17.55
CA ARG A 189 -26.69 -10.85 -17.19
C ARG A 189 -26.70 -11.77 -18.43
N ASN A 190 -27.06 -11.25 -19.59
CA ASN A 190 -27.10 -11.98 -20.86
C ASN A 190 -25.84 -11.75 -21.73
N GLN A 191 -24.83 -11.07 -21.19
CA GLN A 191 -23.52 -10.93 -21.81
C GLN A 191 -22.57 -12.02 -21.31
N TRP A 192 -21.40 -12.14 -21.96
CA TRP A 192 -20.32 -12.89 -21.35
C TRP A 192 -19.95 -12.26 -20.00
N PHE A 193 -19.91 -13.08 -18.94
CA PHE A 193 -19.79 -12.63 -17.55
C PHE A 193 -18.64 -11.63 -17.31
N LEU A 194 -17.46 -11.89 -17.90
CA LEU A 194 -16.28 -11.05 -17.72
C LEU A 194 -16.32 -9.72 -18.51
N GLN A 195 -17.20 -9.59 -19.50
CA GLN A 195 -17.26 -8.44 -20.39
C GLN A 195 -17.43 -7.12 -19.63
N ARG A 196 -18.31 -7.09 -18.63
CA ARG A 196 -18.54 -5.88 -17.82
C ARG A 196 -17.33 -5.46 -16.99
N TYR A 197 -16.46 -6.40 -16.62
CA TYR A 197 -15.27 -6.12 -15.81
C TYR A 197 -14.12 -5.63 -16.70
N ILE A 198 -13.95 -6.26 -17.87
CA ILE A 198 -12.89 -5.95 -18.83
C ILE A 198 -12.97 -4.50 -19.32
N GLN A 199 -14.18 -3.94 -19.44
CA GLN A 199 -14.40 -2.52 -19.78
C GLN A 199 -13.70 -1.54 -18.83
N HIS A 200 -13.37 -1.98 -17.62
CA HIS A 200 -12.72 -1.13 -16.62
C HIS A 200 -11.22 -1.37 -16.46
N PHE A 201 -10.60 -2.24 -17.27
CA PHE A 201 -9.20 -2.58 -17.12
C PHE A 201 -8.27 -1.36 -17.33
N PRO A 202 -7.07 -1.36 -16.72
CA PRO A 202 -6.12 -0.27 -16.84
C PRO A 202 -5.55 -0.17 -18.25
N THR A 203 -5.36 1.06 -18.70
CA THR A 203 -4.39 1.39 -19.74
C THR A 203 -2.99 1.53 -19.15
N GLY A 204 -1.97 1.67 -20.00
CA GLY A 204 -0.60 1.81 -19.52
C GLY A 204 -0.42 3.05 -18.64
N GLY A 205 0.24 2.86 -17.49
CA GLY A 205 0.36 3.88 -16.45
C GLY A 205 -0.78 3.91 -15.43
N GLU A 206 -1.85 3.14 -15.62
CA GLU A 206 -2.99 3.13 -14.71
C GLU A 206 -2.96 1.98 -13.69
N MET A 207 -3.50 2.28 -12.52
CA MET A 207 -3.84 1.31 -11.48
C MET A 207 -5.36 1.26 -11.27
N VAL A 208 -5.96 0.07 -11.33
CA VAL A 208 -7.40 -0.11 -11.10
C VAL A 208 -7.63 -0.97 -9.86
N LEU A 209 -8.34 -0.41 -8.88
CA LEU A 209 -8.70 -1.08 -7.62
C LEU A 209 -10.16 -1.52 -7.70
N PHE A 210 -10.40 -2.83 -7.68
CA PHE A 210 -11.74 -3.41 -7.71
C PHE A 210 -12.23 -3.64 -6.26
N ASP A 211 -13.26 -2.89 -5.83
CA ASP A 211 -14.00 -3.17 -4.60
C ASP A 211 -15.08 -4.22 -4.92
N ARG A 212 -14.75 -5.49 -4.66
CA ARG A 212 -15.32 -6.66 -5.33
C ARG A 212 -15.00 -6.72 -6.83
N SER A 213 -15.04 -7.93 -7.38
CA SER A 213 -14.54 -8.24 -8.71
C SER A 213 -15.37 -9.32 -9.39
N TRP A 214 -14.81 -9.97 -10.41
CA TRP A 214 -15.38 -11.17 -11.03
C TRP A 214 -15.53 -12.33 -10.04
N TYR A 215 -14.82 -12.31 -8.92
CA TYR A 215 -14.98 -13.29 -7.83
C TYR A 215 -16.30 -13.21 -7.07
N ASN A 216 -17.19 -12.26 -7.38
CA ASN A 216 -18.58 -12.34 -6.95
C ASN A 216 -19.22 -13.69 -7.33
N ARG A 217 -18.87 -14.23 -8.51
CA ARG A 217 -19.33 -15.54 -8.98
C ARG A 217 -18.74 -16.72 -8.21
N ALA A 218 -17.57 -16.58 -7.60
CA ALA A 218 -17.03 -17.60 -6.70
C ALA A 218 -17.66 -17.60 -5.30
N MET A 219 -18.21 -16.45 -4.89
CA MET A 219 -18.57 -16.20 -3.50
C MET A 219 -20.08 -15.96 -3.33
N VAL A 220 -20.55 -14.74 -3.60
CA VAL A 220 -21.90 -14.29 -3.26
C VAL A 220 -22.94 -14.92 -4.18
N GLU A 221 -22.68 -14.99 -5.48
CA GLU A 221 -23.67 -15.47 -6.45
C GLU A 221 -24.17 -16.91 -6.20
N PRO A 222 -23.32 -17.92 -5.95
CA PRO A 222 -23.79 -19.29 -5.75
C PRO A 222 -24.52 -19.48 -4.41
N ILE A 223 -24.27 -18.66 -3.40
CA ILE A 223 -24.92 -18.75 -2.08
C ILE A 223 -26.36 -18.24 -2.15
N PHE A 224 -26.58 -17.12 -2.83
CA PHE A 224 -27.90 -16.51 -2.97
C PHE A 224 -28.64 -16.92 -4.25
N GLY A 225 -28.10 -17.86 -5.03
CA GLY A 225 -28.72 -18.34 -6.26
C GLY A 225 -28.77 -17.30 -7.39
N PHE A 226 -27.79 -16.39 -7.46
CA PHE A 226 -27.69 -15.39 -8.52
C PHE A 226 -26.98 -15.90 -9.79
N CYS A 227 -26.41 -17.11 -9.73
CA CYS A 227 -25.89 -17.84 -10.88
C CYS A 227 -26.33 -19.31 -10.79
N THR A 228 -26.36 -20.01 -11.92
CA THR A 228 -26.58 -21.46 -11.93
C THR A 228 -25.34 -22.21 -11.47
N LYS A 229 -25.47 -23.52 -11.18
CA LYS A 229 -24.33 -24.36 -10.81
C LYS A 229 -23.33 -24.47 -11.97
N GLU A 230 -23.85 -24.56 -13.19
CA GLU A 230 -23.07 -24.63 -14.42
C GLU A 230 -22.27 -23.34 -14.63
N GLU A 231 -22.89 -22.17 -14.44
CA GLU A 231 -22.20 -20.88 -14.53
C GLU A 231 -21.08 -20.73 -13.49
N TYR A 232 -21.31 -21.21 -12.27
CA TYR A 232 -20.31 -21.24 -11.21
C TYR A 232 -19.12 -22.13 -11.59
N GLU A 233 -19.36 -23.36 -12.05
CA GLU A 233 -18.28 -24.28 -12.40
C GLU A 233 -17.47 -23.79 -13.60
N ILE A 234 -18.13 -23.32 -14.66
CA ILE A 234 -17.46 -22.71 -15.82
C ILE A 234 -16.54 -21.57 -15.36
N PHE A 235 -17.03 -20.65 -14.52
CA PHE A 235 -16.21 -19.57 -14.00
C PHE A 235 -15.00 -20.09 -13.21
N MET A 236 -15.21 -21.08 -12.34
CA MET A 236 -14.16 -21.62 -11.47
C MET A 236 -13.09 -22.41 -12.24
N GLU A 237 -13.43 -22.99 -13.39
CA GLU A 237 -12.48 -23.64 -14.30
C GLU A 237 -11.69 -22.63 -15.14
N ASP A 238 -12.35 -21.58 -15.64
CA ASP A 238 -11.75 -20.65 -16.61
C ASP A 238 -10.98 -19.49 -15.99
N VAL A 239 -11.34 -19.03 -14.78
CA VAL A 239 -10.82 -17.78 -14.20
C VAL A 239 -9.29 -17.78 -14.07
N VAL A 240 -8.69 -18.93 -13.76
CA VAL A 240 -7.22 -19.03 -13.64
C VAL A 240 -6.55 -18.83 -14.98
N ASN A 241 -7.09 -19.39 -16.06
CA ASN A 241 -6.54 -19.23 -17.41
C ASN A 241 -6.68 -17.77 -17.87
N PHE A 242 -7.85 -17.18 -17.63
CA PHE A 242 -8.08 -15.76 -17.89
C PHE A 242 -7.05 -14.87 -17.18
N GLU A 243 -6.83 -15.07 -15.88
CA GLU A 243 -5.88 -14.27 -15.10
C GLU A 243 -4.43 -14.49 -15.53
N GLN A 244 -4.06 -15.73 -15.88
CA GLN A 244 -2.74 -16.02 -16.44
C GLN A 244 -2.51 -15.25 -17.74
N ASP A 245 -3.51 -15.14 -18.61
CA ASP A 245 -3.42 -14.38 -19.85
C ASP A 245 -3.15 -12.90 -19.59
N LEU A 246 -3.82 -12.31 -18.59
CA LEU A 246 -3.57 -10.92 -18.18
C LEU A 246 -2.13 -10.73 -17.72
N VAL A 247 -1.63 -11.62 -16.85
CA VAL A 247 -0.27 -11.54 -16.32
C VAL A 247 0.77 -11.75 -17.43
N ARG A 248 0.54 -12.70 -18.36
CA ARG A 248 1.41 -12.93 -19.53
C ARG A 248 1.49 -11.71 -20.43
N GLN A 249 0.41 -10.94 -20.53
CA GLN A 249 0.39 -9.67 -21.27
C GLN A 249 1.02 -8.50 -20.50
N GLY A 250 1.59 -8.73 -19.31
CA GLY A 250 2.29 -7.73 -18.51
C GLY A 250 1.37 -6.88 -17.63
N MET A 251 0.15 -7.34 -17.36
CA MET A 251 -0.67 -6.76 -16.28
C MET A 251 -0.20 -7.31 -14.93
N ILE A 252 0.04 -6.42 -13.98
CA ILE A 252 0.31 -6.77 -12.59
C ILE A 252 -1.04 -7.02 -11.92
N LEU A 253 -1.34 -8.27 -11.57
CA LEU A 253 -2.58 -8.67 -10.92
C LEU A 253 -2.33 -9.04 -9.47
N ILE A 254 -2.94 -8.30 -8.54
CA ILE A 254 -2.85 -8.54 -7.10
C ILE A 254 -4.24 -8.94 -6.59
N LYS A 255 -4.33 -10.06 -5.88
CA LYS A 255 -5.60 -10.55 -5.32
C LYS A 255 -5.53 -10.58 -3.80
N LEU A 256 -6.33 -9.74 -3.15
CA LEU A 256 -6.38 -9.59 -1.70
C LEU A 256 -7.70 -10.12 -1.16
N TYR A 257 -7.65 -11.08 -0.23
CA TYR A 257 -8.82 -11.55 0.50
C TYR A 257 -8.77 -11.05 1.95
N PHE A 258 -9.65 -10.12 2.30
CA PHE A 258 -9.77 -9.62 3.67
C PHE A 258 -10.59 -10.62 4.51
N SER A 259 -9.90 -11.33 5.39
CA SER A 259 -10.51 -12.30 6.31
C SER A 259 -10.77 -11.65 7.66
N VAL A 260 -12.03 -11.61 8.08
CA VAL A 260 -12.45 -11.13 9.41
C VAL A 260 -12.99 -12.33 10.18
N SER A 261 -12.82 -12.36 11.50
CA SER A 261 -13.45 -13.35 12.37
C SER A 261 -14.97 -13.15 12.45
N LYS A 262 -15.69 -14.21 12.82
CA LYS A 262 -17.16 -14.17 12.95
C LYS A 262 -17.60 -13.13 13.98
N ASP A 263 -16.93 -13.10 15.12
CA ASP A 263 -17.21 -12.19 16.22
C ASP A 263 -16.94 -10.73 15.84
N GLU A 264 -15.80 -10.45 15.20
CA GLU A 264 -15.50 -9.08 14.76
C GLU A 264 -16.42 -8.64 13.61
N GLN A 265 -16.85 -9.55 12.73
CA GLN A 265 -17.87 -9.24 11.73
C GLN A 265 -19.18 -8.83 12.40
N LYS A 266 -19.67 -9.61 13.38
CA LYS A 266 -20.87 -9.31 14.16
C LYS A 266 -20.76 -7.96 14.85
N ARG A 267 -19.67 -7.73 15.60
CA ARG A 267 -19.39 -6.44 16.27
C ARG A 267 -19.44 -5.26 15.29
N ARG A 268 -18.92 -5.43 14.08
CA ARG A 268 -18.95 -4.38 13.05
C ARG A 268 -20.34 -4.14 12.49
N PHE A 269 -21.18 -5.17 12.38
CA PHE A 269 -22.58 -5.01 11.99
C PHE A 269 -23.39 -4.27 13.06
N ASP A 270 -23.28 -4.68 14.32
CA ASP A 270 -23.96 -4.02 15.45
C ASP A 270 -23.60 -2.53 15.51
N ARG A 271 -22.31 -2.22 15.32
CA ARG A 271 -21.84 -0.84 15.25
C ARG A 271 -22.39 -0.06 14.04
N ARG A 272 -22.64 -0.70 12.90
CA ARG A 272 -23.20 -0.02 11.71
C ARG A 272 -24.67 0.33 11.91
N ILE A 273 -25.42 -0.55 12.56
CA ILE A 273 -26.84 -0.33 12.90
C ILE A 273 -26.98 0.92 13.77
N ASN A 274 -26.08 1.06 14.75
CA ASN A 274 -26.09 2.16 15.72
C ASN A 274 -25.35 3.44 15.26
N ASP A 275 -24.78 3.48 14.05
CA ASP A 275 -24.02 4.63 13.52
C ASP A 275 -24.72 5.21 12.27
N PRO A 276 -25.41 6.38 12.39
CA PRO A 276 -26.13 7.00 11.28
C PRO A 276 -25.28 7.24 10.02
N LEU A 277 -23.97 7.44 10.16
CA LEU A 277 -23.06 7.65 9.02
C LEU A 277 -22.71 6.35 8.28
N ARG A 278 -23.14 5.20 8.81
CA ARG A 278 -22.81 3.86 8.30
C ARG A 278 -24.02 2.99 8.03
N GLN A 279 -25.22 3.40 8.43
CA GLN A 279 -26.46 2.68 8.18
C GLN A 279 -26.66 2.35 6.69
N TRP A 280 -26.28 3.27 5.79
CA TRP A 280 -26.34 3.03 4.34
C TRP A 280 -25.49 1.84 3.85
N LYS A 281 -24.55 1.34 4.67
CA LYS A 281 -23.71 0.17 4.36
C LYS A 281 -24.31 -1.16 4.83
N PHE A 282 -25.57 -1.13 5.26
CA PHE A 282 -26.28 -2.29 5.77
C PHE A 282 -27.37 -2.67 4.78
N SER A 283 -27.31 -3.88 4.27
CA SER A 283 -28.31 -4.47 3.37
C SER A 283 -28.95 -5.70 4.00
N GLU A 284 -30.13 -6.10 3.53
CA GLU A 284 -30.79 -7.34 3.99
C GLU A 284 -29.91 -8.59 3.77
N VAL A 285 -29.11 -8.58 2.70
CA VAL A 285 -28.12 -9.62 2.39
C VAL A 285 -27.05 -9.71 3.49
N ASP A 286 -26.65 -8.58 4.07
CA ASP A 286 -25.66 -8.54 5.16
C ASP A 286 -26.19 -9.16 6.46
N MET A 287 -27.49 -9.06 6.73
CA MET A 287 -28.12 -9.70 7.90
C MET A 287 -28.03 -11.22 7.80
N GLN A 288 -28.34 -11.77 6.62
CA GLN A 288 -28.29 -13.20 6.36
C GLN A 288 -26.85 -13.73 6.34
N ALA A 289 -25.85 -12.87 6.08
CA ALA A 289 -24.46 -13.30 5.96
C ALA A 289 -23.83 -13.85 7.26
N GLN A 290 -24.38 -13.49 8.42
CA GLN A 290 -23.97 -14.08 9.71
C GLN A 290 -24.51 -15.50 9.90
N ASP A 291 -25.76 -15.73 9.49
CA ASP A 291 -26.38 -17.06 9.54
C ASP A 291 -25.74 -17.99 8.50
N LEU A 292 -25.45 -17.45 7.31
CA LEU A 292 -24.81 -18.16 6.21
C LEU A 292 -23.27 -18.25 6.33
N TRP A 293 -22.75 -18.14 7.56
CA TRP A 293 -21.30 -18.09 7.79
C TRP A 293 -20.60 -19.31 7.17
N SER A 294 -21.14 -20.50 7.40
CA SER A 294 -20.59 -21.77 6.95
C SER A 294 -20.54 -21.86 5.42
N GLU A 295 -21.62 -21.50 4.71
CA GLU A 295 -21.69 -21.53 3.25
C GLU A 295 -20.67 -20.58 2.63
N PHE A 296 -20.55 -19.37 3.17
CA PHE A 296 -19.55 -18.41 2.73
C PHE A 296 -18.13 -18.92 2.94
N SER A 297 -17.88 -19.64 4.02
CA SER A 297 -16.55 -20.13 4.30
C SER A 297 -16.20 -21.36 3.46
N GLU A 298 -17.17 -22.22 3.14
CA GLU A 298 -17.01 -23.28 2.14
C GLU A 298 -16.67 -22.70 0.76
N LYS A 299 -17.40 -21.67 0.32
CA LYS A 299 -17.11 -20.99 -0.95
C LYS A 299 -15.75 -20.30 -0.96
N LYS A 300 -15.36 -19.67 0.15
CA LYS A 300 -13.99 -19.14 0.33
C LYS A 300 -12.95 -20.25 0.16
N TYR A 301 -13.15 -21.40 0.81
CA TYR A 301 -12.23 -22.53 0.73
C TYR A 301 -12.07 -23.01 -0.72
N GLU A 302 -13.18 -23.24 -1.43
CA GLU A 302 -13.15 -23.67 -2.83
C GLU A 302 -12.52 -22.63 -3.75
N MET A 303 -12.87 -21.34 -3.57
CA MET A 303 -12.25 -20.23 -4.31
C MET A 303 -10.73 -20.20 -4.13
N LEU A 304 -10.24 -20.20 -2.89
CA LEU A 304 -8.81 -20.12 -2.60
C LEU A 304 -8.06 -21.35 -3.13
N ARG A 305 -8.64 -22.55 -2.96
CA ARG A 305 -8.06 -23.81 -3.40
C ARG A 305 -7.92 -23.89 -4.92
N ARG A 306 -8.95 -23.51 -5.67
CA ARG A 306 -8.99 -23.67 -7.14
C ARG A 306 -8.34 -22.51 -7.88
N THR A 307 -8.33 -21.32 -7.30
CA THR A 307 -7.99 -20.10 -8.05
C THR A 307 -6.71 -19.38 -7.60
N SER A 308 -6.01 -19.89 -6.59
CA SER A 308 -4.65 -19.41 -6.30
C SER A 308 -3.65 -20.04 -7.26
N SER A 309 -2.94 -19.22 -8.04
CA SER A 309 -1.92 -19.69 -8.98
C SER A 309 -0.57 -19.03 -8.72
N ARG A 310 0.51 -19.56 -9.31
CA ARG A 310 1.84 -18.92 -9.22
C ARG A 310 1.88 -17.56 -9.91
N ALA A 311 1.12 -17.39 -11.00
CA ALA A 311 1.07 -16.14 -11.76
C ALA A 311 0.26 -15.06 -11.04
N ALA A 312 -0.82 -15.45 -10.36
CA ALA A 312 -1.69 -14.57 -9.60
C ALA A 312 -2.07 -15.25 -8.27
N PRO A 313 -1.21 -15.17 -7.24
CA PRO A 313 -1.49 -15.76 -5.94
C PRO A 313 -2.56 -14.94 -5.20
N TRP A 314 -3.29 -15.61 -4.31
CA TRP A 314 -4.12 -14.93 -3.32
C TRP A 314 -3.30 -14.55 -2.09
N HIS A 315 -3.50 -13.34 -1.59
CA HIS A 315 -3.00 -12.90 -0.28
C HIS A 315 -4.16 -12.81 0.71
N ILE A 316 -4.12 -13.60 1.78
CA ILE A 316 -5.14 -13.56 2.82
C ILE A 316 -4.71 -12.56 3.88
N VAL A 317 -5.45 -11.46 4.02
CA VAL A 317 -5.18 -10.40 4.99
C VAL A 317 -6.12 -10.55 6.17
N ARG A 318 -5.62 -10.97 7.34
CA ARG A 318 -6.37 -10.93 8.60
C ARG A 318 -6.73 -9.49 8.91
N SER A 319 -8.01 -9.23 9.10
CA SER A 319 -8.58 -7.89 9.03
C SER A 319 -9.35 -7.45 10.26
N ASP A 320 -9.23 -8.20 11.36
CA ASP A 320 -9.83 -7.86 12.65
C ASP A 320 -9.28 -6.53 13.17
N ASP A 321 -7.96 -6.39 13.15
CA ASP A 321 -7.29 -5.10 13.26
C ASP A 321 -7.24 -4.40 11.90
N LYS A 322 -8.05 -3.35 11.75
CA LYS A 322 -8.13 -2.60 10.49
C LYS A 322 -6.84 -1.86 10.17
N HIS A 323 -6.08 -1.42 11.16
CA HIS A 323 -4.84 -0.68 10.93
C HIS A 323 -3.78 -1.61 10.35
N LYS A 324 -3.53 -2.73 11.02
CA LYS A 324 -2.58 -3.76 10.55
C LYS A 324 -2.94 -4.28 9.16
N ALA A 325 -4.22 -4.54 8.90
CA ALA A 325 -4.69 -4.98 7.59
C ALA A 325 -4.44 -3.96 6.47
N ARG A 326 -4.60 -2.66 6.75
CA ARG A 326 -4.30 -1.60 5.77
C ARG A 326 -2.82 -1.53 5.49
N LEU A 327 -2.01 -1.54 6.54
CA LEU A 327 -0.57 -1.49 6.44
C LEU A 327 -0.04 -2.67 5.62
N GLU A 328 -0.50 -3.88 5.93
CA GLU A 328 -0.10 -5.10 5.23
C GLU A 328 -0.56 -5.11 3.77
N ALA A 329 -1.79 -4.66 3.48
CA ALA A 329 -2.26 -4.49 2.11
C ALA A 329 -1.37 -3.50 1.32
N MET A 330 -0.95 -2.39 1.93
CA MET A 330 0.00 -1.46 1.29
C MET A 330 1.35 -2.12 1.02
N LYS A 331 1.89 -2.89 1.99
CA LYS A 331 3.15 -3.63 1.79
C LYS A 331 3.06 -4.63 0.65
N ILE A 332 1.98 -5.41 0.56
CA ILE A 332 1.75 -6.36 -0.54
C ILE A 332 1.79 -5.64 -1.90
N ILE A 333 1.08 -4.51 -2.01
CA ILE A 333 1.05 -3.70 -3.24
C ILE A 333 2.45 -3.17 -3.56
N LEU A 334 3.14 -2.59 -2.59
CA LEU A 334 4.48 -2.04 -2.80
C LEU A 334 5.51 -3.13 -3.14
N ASN A 335 5.37 -4.35 -2.61
CA ASN A 335 6.26 -5.48 -2.91
C ASN A 335 5.99 -6.13 -4.27
N SER A 336 4.85 -5.85 -4.90
CA SER A 336 4.52 -6.42 -6.21
C SER A 336 5.36 -5.86 -7.36
N VAL A 337 6.02 -4.72 -7.16
CA VAL A 337 6.83 -4.03 -8.16
C VAL A 337 8.11 -3.51 -7.53
N ASP A 338 9.22 -3.66 -8.24
CA ASP A 338 10.47 -2.97 -7.91
C ASP A 338 10.47 -1.60 -8.60
N TYR A 339 10.21 -0.54 -7.83
CA TYR A 339 10.09 0.84 -8.32
C TYR A 339 11.23 1.71 -7.81
N ASP A 340 11.56 2.74 -8.60
CA ASP A 340 12.66 3.64 -8.29
C ASP A 340 12.41 4.51 -7.05
N GLY A 341 13.48 4.77 -6.30
CA GLY A 341 13.44 5.68 -5.15
C GLY A 341 12.80 5.09 -3.89
N ARG A 342 12.62 3.76 -3.84
CA ARG A 342 12.11 3.03 -2.70
C ARG A 342 12.90 3.30 -1.41
N ASN A 343 12.21 3.62 -0.33
CA ASN A 343 12.83 3.87 0.97
C ASN A 343 13.03 2.56 1.75
N TYR A 344 14.17 1.90 1.56
CA TYR A 344 14.52 0.65 2.25
C TYR A 344 14.77 0.78 3.77
N ALA A 345 14.62 1.96 4.37
CA ALA A 345 14.58 2.09 5.82
C ALA A 345 13.21 1.71 6.42
N LEU A 346 12.16 1.61 5.59
CA LEU A 346 10.85 1.12 6.00
C LEU A 346 10.82 -0.41 6.02
N ASN A 347 9.99 -0.97 6.89
CA ASN A 347 9.77 -2.40 6.95
C ASN A 347 8.75 -2.83 5.88
N PHE A 348 9.20 -3.55 4.86
CA PHE A 348 8.32 -4.13 3.85
C PHE A 348 8.11 -5.64 4.04
N ASP A 349 8.68 -6.24 5.09
CA ASP A 349 8.50 -7.65 5.36
C ASP A 349 7.04 -7.92 5.70
N ALA A 350 6.56 -9.04 5.16
CA ALA A 350 5.19 -9.51 5.39
C ALA A 350 5.05 -9.91 6.86
N ASP A 351 4.03 -9.39 7.54
CA ASP A 351 3.65 -9.91 8.85
C ASP A 351 2.91 -11.25 8.64
N GLU A 352 3.57 -12.37 8.91
CA GLU A 352 3.00 -13.73 8.71
C GLU A 352 1.81 -14.06 9.62
N ASN A 353 1.44 -13.17 10.54
CA ASN A 353 0.20 -13.26 11.32
C ASN A 353 -0.96 -12.52 10.65
N ILE A 354 -0.65 -11.57 9.76
CA ILE A 354 -1.63 -10.75 9.05
C ILE A 354 -1.77 -11.20 7.60
N ASN A 355 -0.66 -11.37 6.88
CA ASN A 355 -0.60 -11.89 5.51
C ASN A 355 -0.35 -13.39 5.55
N ILE A 356 -1.43 -14.15 5.45
CA ILE A 356 -1.44 -15.60 5.53
C ILE A 356 -1.34 -16.17 4.11
N SER A 357 -0.46 -17.16 3.93
CA SER A 357 -0.40 -17.91 2.68
C SER A 357 -1.64 -18.76 2.50
N VAL A 358 -2.04 -18.99 1.24
CA VAL A 358 -3.20 -19.83 0.92
C VAL A 358 -3.06 -21.22 1.52
N GLN A 359 -1.87 -21.82 1.50
CA GLN A 359 -1.68 -23.16 2.09
C GLN A 359 -1.94 -23.16 3.60
N LYS A 360 -1.46 -22.14 4.33
CA LYS A 360 -1.67 -22.00 5.77
C LYS A 360 -3.16 -21.77 6.07
N GLU A 361 -3.84 -20.96 5.26
CA GLU A 361 -5.28 -20.71 5.39
C GLU A 361 -6.09 -21.99 5.19
N LEU A 362 -5.89 -22.70 4.08
CA LEU A 362 -6.62 -23.94 3.77
C LEU A 362 -6.38 -25.01 4.84
N MET A 363 -5.16 -25.11 5.37
CA MET A 363 -4.84 -26.02 6.47
C MET A 363 -5.61 -25.65 7.74
N GLN A 364 -5.70 -24.37 8.08
CA GLN A 364 -6.44 -23.90 9.25
C GLN A 364 -7.94 -24.20 9.10
N MET A 365 -8.54 -23.84 7.96
CA MET A 365 -9.97 -24.07 7.69
C MET A 365 -10.34 -25.57 7.76
N ARG A 366 -9.46 -26.47 7.32
CA ARG A 366 -9.68 -27.93 7.46
C ARG A 366 -9.62 -28.42 8.90
N LYS A 367 -8.73 -27.85 9.73
CA LYS A 367 -8.51 -28.30 11.11
C LYS A 367 -9.62 -27.85 12.04
N THR A 368 -10.08 -26.62 11.89
CA THR A 368 -11.04 -26.03 12.83
C THR A 368 -12.45 -26.51 12.58
N ALA A 369 -12.82 -26.90 11.34
CA ALA A 369 -14.21 -27.03 10.86
C ALA A 369 -15.08 -25.77 11.05
N ASP A 370 -14.57 -24.80 11.83
CA ASP A 370 -14.86 -23.39 11.87
C ASP A 370 -14.24 -22.78 10.61
N TYR A 371 -14.98 -22.91 9.53
CA TYR A 371 -14.62 -22.37 8.23
C TYR A 371 -14.64 -20.84 8.27
#